data_AF-A0A517VER9-F1
#
_entry.id   AF-A0A517VER9-F1
#
_cell.length_a   1.000
_cell.length_b   1.000
_cell.length_c   1.000
_cell.angle_alpha   90.00
_cell.angle_beta   90.00
_cell.angle_gamma   90.00
#
_symmetry.space_group_name_H-M   'P 1'
#
loop_
_entity.id
_entity.type
_entity.pdbx_description
1 polymer ?
#
loop_
_entity_poly.entity_id
_entity_poly.type
_entity_poly.pdbx_seq_one_letter_code
_entity_poly.pdbx_strand_id
1 'polypeptide(L)'
;MTQQKRGYIDVDALQRELISAGDVVERIASFYSISLPELHKTQNETRIACIFACGKQQETGDRAISIKTKQDGAVFRCFQYGCTVRGNLLNLMFLMKHDRQPTGDKLKGAEFKEIATDLQAIVAGHSQEPGEEKLSTNHLPESVSDESPLENFPLKDSENERARELVRLDERFMTDVAEMSPQAAAYKRQRPYMTPEIMQKFRCGYLPHDAGSLLRGHFVYGYPDADGEILTWFGRNLNYEDQHKKWQRSGDSSKEPHKFKFVKGFHRGLELYGEPQFHELATPEQLQQTGIILVEGPNDVINLHTLGIPALAVCSNTITETQADKLATLANEIPGGHISVMFDLDQEGENGAKQTVLELAKRCQVRFAWSNDPADGQFHIRQPESVTSEDWDTTILPALMHVS
;
A
#
# COMPACT_ATOMS: atom_id res chain seq x y z
N MET A 1 -22.03 -21.06 -33.45
CA MET A 1 -22.54 -19.67 -33.45
C MET A 1 -22.97 -19.34 -32.03
N THR A 2 -22.10 -18.67 -31.28
CA THR A 2 -22.32 -18.26 -29.88
C THR A 2 -23.32 -17.10 -29.86
N GLN A 3 -24.45 -17.31 -29.17
CA GLN A 3 -25.43 -16.25 -28.90
C GLN A 3 -24.74 -15.14 -28.10
N GLN A 4 -24.54 -13.97 -28.72
CA GLN A 4 -24.17 -12.75 -28.00
C GLN A 4 -25.28 -12.44 -26.99
N LYS A 5 -24.93 -12.44 -25.70
CA LYS A 5 -25.82 -11.97 -24.63
C LYS A 5 -26.17 -10.50 -24.93
N ARG A 6 -27.46 -10.19 -25.11
CA ARG A 6 -27.97 -8.82 -25.25
C ARG A 6 -27.40 -7.95 -24.11
N GLY A 7 -26.70 -6.88 -24.46
CA GLY A 7 -26.16 -5.90 -23.50
C GLY A 7 -24.71 -6.09 -23.04
N TYR A 8 -23.96 -7.05 -23.62
CA TYR A 8 -22.52 -7.16 -23.40
C TYR A 8 -21.75 -6.24 -24.36
N ILE A 9 -20.91 -5.35 -23.82
CA ILE A 9 -20.00 -4.48 -24.59
C ILE A 9 -18.59 -5.07 -24.46
N ASP A 10 -18.00 -5.48 -25.58
CA ASP A 10 -16.62 -5.96 -25.65
C ASP A 10 -15.65 -4.77 -25.70
N VAL A 11 -15.32 -4.26 -24.52
CA VAL A 11 -14.46 -3.09 -24.35
C VAL A 11 -13.06 -3.32 -24.95
N ASP A 12 -12.49 -4.51 -24.78
CA ASP A 12 -11.13 -4.81 -25.25
C ASP A 12 -11.05 -4.76 -26.78
N ALA A 13 -12.09 -5.26 -27.48
CA ALA A 13 -12.21 -5.13 -28.92
C ALA A 13 -12.34 -3.65 -29.35
N LEU A 14 -13.21 -2.88 -28.69
CA LEU A 14 -13.41 -1.47 -29.01
C LEU A 14 -12.17 -0.61 -28.75
N GLN A 15 -11.42 -0.87 -27.68
CA GLN A 15 -10.16 -0.16 -27.41
C GLN A 15 -9.12 -0.45 -28.50
N ARG A 16 -8.98 -1.70 -28.93
CA ARG A 16 -8.07 -2.06 -30.05
C ARG A 16 -8.48 -1.38 -31.34
N GLU A 17 -9.78 -1.33 -31.64
CA GLU A 17 -10.29 -0.66 -32.84
C GLU A 17 -10.00 0.84 -32.81
N LEU A 18 -10.30 1.52 -31.69
CA LEU A 18 -10.00 2.93 -31.50
C LEU A 18 -8.50 3.22 -31.63
N ILE A 19 -7.64 2.39 -31.03
CA ILE A 19 -6.19 2.51 -31.12
C ILE A 19 -5.70 2.32 -32.57
N SER A 20 -6.22 1.31 -33.27
CA SER A 20 -5.82 0.98 -34.65
C SER A 20 -6.15 2.08 -35.65
N ALA A 21 -7.21 2.84 -35.39
CA ALA A 21 -7.65 3.96 -36.22
C ALA A 21 -6.79 5.22 -36.03
N GLY A 22 -5.90 5.27 -35.04
CA GLY A 22 -5.05 6.42 -34.76
C GLY A 22 -5.77 7.58 -34.08
N ASP A 23 -5.02 8.63 -33.76
CA ASP A 23 -5.51 9.92 -33.20
C ASP A 23 -6.48 9.75 -32.02
N VAL A 24 -6.15 8.80 -31.13
CA VAL A 24 -7.00 8.37 -30.01
C VAL A 24 -7.42 9.54 -29.11
N VAL A 25 -6.48 10.42 -28.79
CA VAL A 25 -6.69 11.52 -27.83
C VAL A 25 -7.60 12.57 -28.45
N GLU A 26 -7.37 12.89 -29.72
CA GLU A 26 -8.14 13.84 -30.51
C GLU A 26 -9.58 13.39 -30.71
N ARG A 27 -9.78 12.10 -31.01
CA ARG A 27 -11.12 11.53 -31.18
C ARG A 27 -11.93 11.57 -29.89
N ILE A 28 -11.31 11.25 -28.76
CA ILE A 28 -11.97 11.33 -27.45
C ILE A 28 -12.29 12.77 -27.09
N ALA A 29 -11.33 13.69 -27.25
CA ALA A 29 -11.55 15.09 -26.93
C ALA A 29 -12.61 15.73 -27.83
N SER A 30 -12.59 15.41 -29.14
CA SER A 30 -13.62 15.84 -30.08
C SER A 30 -15.00 15.30 -29.70
N PHE A 31 -15.09 14.05 -29.22
CA PHE A 31 -16.36 13.47 -28.79
C PHE A 31 -16.95 14.21 -27.58
N TYR A 32 -16.11 14.59 -26.62
CA TYR A 32 -16.52 15.35 -25.43
C TYR A 32 -16.45 16.89 -25.61
N SER A 33 -16.18 17.39 -26.82
CA SER A 33 -16.03 18.82 -27.11
C SER A 33 -14.98 19.53 -26.24
N ILE A 34 -13.89 18.85 -25.92
CA ILE A 34 -12.78 19.39 -25.12
C ILE A 34 -11.72 19.98 -26.05
N SER A 35 -11.33 21.23 -25.78
CA SER A 35 -10.19 21.85 -26.44
C SER A 35 -8.88 21.24 -25.94
N LEU A 36 -8.10 20.64 -26.83
CA LEU A 36 -6.79 20.10 -26.49
C LEU A 36 -5.69 21.16 -26.61
N PRO A 37 -4.68 21.15 -25.71
CA PRO A 37 -3.43 21.85 -25.92
C PRO A 37 -2.62 21.20 -27.04
N GLU A 38 -1.46 21.78 -27.38
CA GLU A 38 -0.58 21.22 -28.40
C GLU A 38 -0.19 19.76 -28.07
N LEU A 39 -0.32 18.88 -29.07
CA LEU A 39 -0.02 17.46 -28.93
C LEU A 39 1.37 17.16 -29.47
N HIS A 40 2.28 16.73 -28.60
CA HIS A 40 3.61 16.27 -29.02
C HIS A 40 3.60 14.76 -29.20
N LYS A 41 3.45 14.31 -30.45
CA LYS A 41 3.48 12.88 -30.80
C LYS A 41 4.89 12.38 -31.03
N THR A 42 5.22 11.25 -30.42
CA THR A 42 6.44 10.48 -30.69
C THR A 42 6.07 9.11 -31.24
N GLN A 43 7.07 8.29 -31.61
CA GLN A 43 6.81 6.93 -32.08
C GLN A 43 6.11 6.03 -31.05
N ASN A 44 6.22 6.32 -29.75
CA ASN A 44 5.79 5.43 -28.67
C ASN A 44 4.75 6.06 -27.72
N GLU A 45 4.55 7.37 -27.76
CA GLU A 45 3.66 8.09 -26.85
C GLU A 45 3.21 9.43 -27.42
N THR A 46 2.05 9.90 -26.96
CA THR A 46 1.58 11.28 -27.12
C THR A 46 1.77 12.02 -25.82
N ARG A 47 2.33 13.23 -25.89
CA ARG A 47 2.63 14.09 -24.75
C ARG A 47 1.80 15.38 -24.83
N ILE A 48 1.18 15.77 -23.71
CA ILE A 48 0.31 16.95 -23.64
C ILE A 48 0.48 17.69 -22.31
N ALA A 49 0.18 18.98 -22.30
CA ALA A 49 -0.07 19.70 -21.04
C ALA A 49 -1.23 19.03 -20.28
N CYS A 50 -1.15 18.98 -18.96
CA CYS A 50 -2.21 18.34 -18.19
C CYS A 50 -3.47 19.21 -18.22
N ILE A 51 -4.57 18.66 -18.74
CA ILE A 51 -5.87 19.33 -18.85
C ILE A 51 -6.81 19.06 -17.66
N PHE A 52 -6.32 18.34 -16.64
CA PHE A 52 -7.11 17.97 -15.47
C PHE A 52 -6.73 18.81 -14.25
N ALA A 53 -7.66 18.92 -13.29
CA ALA A 53 -7.49 19.57 -11.98
C ALA A 53 -6.48 18.81 -11.07
N CYS A 54 -5.24 18.70 -11.51
CA CYS A 54 -4.21 17.91 -10.85
C CYS A 54 -3.42 18.64 -9.75
N GLY A 55 -4.10 19.51 -9.00
CA GLY A 55 -3.51 20.25 -7.87
C GLY A 55 -2.53 21.36 -8.27
N LYS A 56 -2.61 21.85 -9.52
CA LYS A 56 -1.74 22.93 -9.98
C LYS A 56 -2.25 24.29 -9.51
N GLN A 57 -1.33 25.22 -9.26
CA GLN A 57 -1.65 26.65 -9.14
C GLN A 57 -1.38 27.45 -10.43
N GLN A 58 -0.73 26.84 -11.44
CA GLN A 58 -0.38 27.45 -12.74
C GLN A 58 -0.45 26.41 -13.86
N GLU A 59 -0.41 26.85 -15.13
CA GLU A 59 -0.33 25.94 -16.28
C GLU A 59 0.87 24.98 -16.19
N THR A 60 0.72 23.74 -16.65
CA THR A 60 1.87 22.83 -16.73
C THR A 60 2.55 22.94 -18.07
N GLY A 61 3.86 22.65 -18.10
CA GLY A 61 4.56 22.45 -19.37
C GLY A 61 3.92 21.37 -20.26
N ASP A 62 4.18 21.48 -21.56
CA ASP A 62 3.49 20.79 -22.65
C ASP A 62 3.68 19.26 -22.71
N ARG A 63 4.41 18.70 -21.74
CA ARG A 63 4.75 17.26 -21.69
C ARG A 63 4.38 16.59 -20.37
N ALA A 64 3.50 17.23 -19.59
CA ALA A 64 3.09 16.76 -18.28
C ALA A 64 2.39 15.40 -18.33
N ILE A 65 1.52 15.13 -19.30
CA ILE A 65 0.88 13.81 -19.48
C ILE A 65 1.61 13.03 -20.57
N SER A 66 1.91 11.74 -20.30
CA SER A 66 2.23 10.73 -21.31
C SER A 66 1.04 9.83 -21.55
N ILE A 67 0.71 9.58 -22.81
CA ILE A 67 -0.32 8.63 -23.25
C ILE A 67 0.34 7.62 -24.19
N LYS A 68 0.42 6.36 -23.75
CA LYS A 68 1.00 5.24 -24.49
C LYS A 68 -0.11 4.45 -25.16
N THR A 69 -0.35 4.70 -26.45
CA THR A 69 -1.44 4.07 -27.21
C THR A 69 -1.09 2.70 -27.77
N LYS A 70 0.19 2.30 -27.79
CA LYS A 70 0.64 1.01 -28.35
C LYS A 70 0.71 -0.16 -27.35
N GLN A 71 0.36 0.07 -26.09
CA GLN A 71 0.27 -0.97 -25.06
C GLN A 71 -1.20 -1.41 -24.89
N ASP A 72 -1.43 -2.67 -24.53
CA ASP A 72 -2.79 -3.19 -24.29
C ASP A 72 -3.55 -2.29 -23.29
N GLY A 73 -4.66 -1.72 -23.76
CA GLY A 73 -5.56 -0.86 -22.97
C GLY A 73 -5.23 0.63 -22.93
N ALA A 74 -4.20 1.09 -23.67
CA ALA A 74 -3.68 2.47 -23.73
C ALA A 74 -3.56 3.17 -22.35
N VAL A 75 -2.34 3.28 -21.84
CA VAL A 75 -2.08 3.78 -20.48
C VAL A 75 -1.66 5.24 -20.53
N PHE A 76 -2.16 6.05 -19.60
CA PHE A 76 -1.68 7.41 -19.41
C PHE A 76 -1.24 7.69 -17.97
N ARG A 77 -0.32 8.66 -17.84
CA ARG A 77 0.18 9.15 -16.55
C ARG A 77 0.58 10.60 -16.68
N CYS A 78 0.20 11.41 -15.69
CA CYS A 78 0.78 12.73 -15.48
C CYS A 78 2.05 12.63 -14.64
N PHE A 79 3.08 13.38 -15.03
CA PHE A 79 4.40 13.46 -14.40
C PHE A 79 4.62 14.80 -13.67
N GLN A 80 3.61 15.67 -13.63
CA GLN A 80 3.71 16.89 -12.83
C GLN A 80 3.85 16.52 -11.35
N TYR A 81 4.77 17.19 -10.65
CA TYR A 81 4.98 16.97 -9.21
C TYR A 81 3.67 17.18 -8.44
N GLY A 82 3.31 16.23 -7.57
CA GLY A 82 2.06 16.24 -6.81
C GLY A 82 0.83 15.69 -7.55
N CYS A 83 0.90 15.49 -8.87
CA CYS A 83 -0.21 14.93 -9.62
C CYS A 83 -0.26 13.40 -9.53
N THR A 84 -1.39 12.86 -9.06
CA THR A 84 -1.65 11.42 -8.97
C THR A 84 -2.45 10.86 -10.15
N VAL A 85 -2.84 11.72 -11.09
CA VAL A 85 -3.71 11.35 -12.22
C VAL A 85 -2.99 10.37 -13.17
N ARG A 86 -3.56 9.17 -13.28
CA ARG A 86 -3.09 8.07 -14.14
C ARG A 86 -4.24 7.08 -14.38
N GLY A 87 -4.13 6.28 -15.44
CA GLY A 87 -5.11 5.23 -15.70
C GLY A 87 -5.00 4.62 -17.08
N ASN A 88 -6.01 3.85 -17.46
CA ASN A 88 -6.16 3.34 -18.84
C ASN A 88 -7.02 4.29 -19.69
N LEU A 89 -7.33 3.89 -20.92
CA LEU A 89 -8.12 4.71 -21.85
C LEU A 89 -9.51 5.08 -21.31
N LEU A 90 -10.19 4.15 -20.65
CA LEU A 90 -11.50 4.43 -20.08
C LEU A 90 -11.41 5.46 -18.95
N ASN A 91 -10.36 5.38 -18.12
CA ASN A 91 -10.11 6.41 -17.10
C ASN A 91 -9.87 7.77 -17.75
N LEU A 92 -9.14 7.83 -18.87
CA LEU A 92 -8.91 9.07 -19.62
C LEU A 92 -10.23 9.65 -20.13
N MET A 93 -11.07 8.82 -20.73
CA MET A 93 -12.40 9.22 -21.21
C MET A 93 -13.28 9.74 -20.07
N PHE A 94 -13.30 9.06 -18.93
CA PHE A 94 -14.07 9.49 -17.77
C PHE A 94 -13.60 10.84 -17.23
N LEU A 95 -12.29 11.04 -17.10
CA LEU A 95 -11.71 12.29 -16.64
C LEU A 95 -12.00 13.43 -17.60
N MET A 96 -11.93 13.18 -18.90
CA MET A 96 -12.33 14.14 -19.92
C MET A 96 -13.81 14.51 -19.81
N LYS A 97 -14.68 13.51 -19.62
CA LYS A 97 -16.14 13.73 -19.56
C LYS A 97 -16.60 14.47 -18.29
N HIS A 98 -16.03 14.14 -17.13
CA HIS A 98 -16.57 14.58 -15.83
C HIS A 98 -15.64 15.51 -15.06
N ASP A 99 -14.42 15.74 -15.53
CA ASP A 99 -13.36 16.51 -14.85
C ASP A 99 -13.13 16.09 -13.38
N ARG A 100 -13.27 14.78 -13.10
CA ARG A 100 -13.05 14.19 -11.77
C ARG A 100 -12.58 12.73 -11.88
N GLN A 101 -11.98 12.21 -10.81
CA GLN A 101 -11.64 10.78 -10.74
C GLN A 101 -12.88 9.90 -10.54
N PRO A 102 -12.86 8.64 -11.02
CA PRO A 102 -13.92 7.66 -10.74
C PRO A 102 -14.08 7.42 -9.24
N THR A 103 -15.28 7.05 -8.83
CA THR A 103 -15.57 6.76 -7.42
C THR A 103 -14.78 5.53 -6.97
N GLY A 104 -13.80 5.73 -6.07
CA GLY A 104 -12.93 4.66 -5.59
C GLY A 104 -11.86 4.20 -6.60
N ASP A 105 -11.25 5.14 -7.33
CA ASP A 105 -10.08 5.01 -8.22
C ASP A 105 -10.23 4.07 -9.44
N LYS A 106 -11.37 3.40 -9.59
CA LYS A 106 -11.65 2.48 -10.70
C LYS A 106 -13.08 2.64 -11.16
N LEU A 107 -13.27 2.66 -12.47
CA LEU A 107 -14.61 2.61 -13.07
C LEU A 107 -15.31 1.32 -12.68
N LYS A 108 -16.48 1.44 -12.05
CA LYS A 108 -17.34 0.31 -11.66
C LYS A 108 -18.79 0.65 -11.94
N GLY A 109 -19.63 -0.39 -12.09
CA GLY A 109 -21.08 -0.25 -12.15
C GLY A 109 -21.53 0.74 -13.23
N ALA A 110 -22.26 1.77 -12.81
CA ALA A 110 -22.82 2.80 -13.70
C ALA A 110 -21.73 3.58 -14.44
N GLU A 111 -20.68 4.03 -13.75
CA GLU A 111 -19.57 4.80 -14.36
C GLU A 111 -18.86 3.98 -15.46
N PHE A 112 -18.66 2.68 -15.23
CA PHE A 112 -18.07 1.80 -16.26
C PHE A 112 -18.99 1.64 -17.47
N LYS A 113 -20.28 1.39 -17.23
CA LYS A 113 -21.26 1.14 -18.29
C LYS A 113 -21.47 2.37 -19.18
N GLU A 114 -21.46 3.55 -18.57
CA GLU A 114 -21.52 4.85 -19.25
C GLU A 114 -20.34 5.01 -20.20
N ILE A 115 -19.11 4.95 -19.69
CA ILE A 115 -17.91 5.16 -20.52
C ILE A 115 -17.72 4.06 -21.56
N ALA A 116 -18.12 2.82 -21.27
CA ALA A 116 -18.12 1.74 -22.26
C ALA A 116 -19.09 2.01 -23.43
N THR A 117 -20.22 2.66 -23.14
CA THR A 117 -21.21 3.07 -24.16
C THR A 117 -20.67 4.22 -25.00
N ASP A 118 -20.02 5.20 -24.37
CA ASP A 118 -19.37 6.31 -25.07
C ASP A 118 -18.23 5.79 -25.97
N LEU A 119 -17.44 4.83 -25.49
CA LEU A 119 -16.38 4.20 -26.30
C LEU A 119 -16.96 3.52 -27.55
N GLN A 120 -18.09 2.81 -27.39
CA GLN A 120 -18.79 2.21 -28.51
C GLN A 120 -19.28 3.28 -29.50
N ALA A 121 -19.81 4.41 -29.03
CA ALA A 121 -20.25 5.52 -29.86
C ALA A 121 -19.10 6.16 -30.65
N ILE A 122 -17.95 6.41 -29.99
CA ILE A 122 -16.73 6.95 -30.60
C ILE A 122 -16.21 6.04 -31.71
N VAL A 123 -16.15 4.73 -31.45
CA VAL A 123 -15.69 3.74 -32.43
C VAL A 123 -16.65 3.68 -33.61
N ALA A 124 -17.95 3.71 -33.36
CA ALA A 124 -18.98 3.72 -34.40
C ALA A 124 -19.09 5.06 -35.15
N GLY A 125 -18.28 6.07 -34.80
CA GLY A 125 -18.25 7.37 -35.49
C GLY A 125 -19.42 8.30 -35.16
N HIS A 126 -20.14 8.06 -34.07
CA HIS A 126 -21.18 8.96 -33.59
C HIS A 126 -20.54 10.11 -32.83
N SER A 127 -20.93 11.35 -33.14
CA SER A 127 -20.65 12.51 -32.30
C SER A 127 -21.71 12.61 -31.20
N GLN A 128 -21.36 13.11 -30.02
CA GLN A 128 -22.36 13.42 -29.01
C GLN A 128 -23.29 14.51 -29.56
N GLU A 129 -24.57 14.19 -29.77
CA GLU A 129 -25.58 15.23 -30.03
C GLU A 129 -25.60 16.16 -28.81
N PRO A 130 -25.67 17.50 -29.00
CA PRO A 130 -25.83 18.44 -27.90
C PRO A 130 -27.22 18.26 -27.29
N GLY A 131 -27.37 17.21 -26.49
CA GLY A 131 -28.56 16.91 -25.73
C GLY A 131 -28.65 17.90 -24.57
N GLU A 132 -29.76 18.63 -24.55
CA GLU A 132 -30.19 19.55 -23.50
C GLU A 132 -29.58 19.20 -22.14
N GLU A 133 -28.79 20.15 -21.62
CA GLU A 133 -28.44 20.19 -20.21
C GLU A 133 -29.72 20.09 -19.40
N LYS A 134 -30.03 18.88 -18.92
CA LYS A 134 -30.77 18.76 -17.68
C LYS A 134 -29.85 19.32 -16.61
N LEU A 135 -29.99 20.62 -16.37
CA LEU A 135 -29.72 21.30 -15.11
C LEU A 135 -30.42 20.49 -14.01
N SER A 136 -29.75 19.44 -13.57
CA SER A 136 -30.09 18.73 -12.35
C SER A 136 -29.69 19.67 -11.23
N THR A 137 -30.63 20.52 -10.84
CA THR A 137 -30.63 21.31 -9.62
C THR A 137 -30.74 20.37 -8.43
N ASN A 138 -29.72 19.53 -8.25
CA ASN A 138 -29.36 19.03 -6.94
C ASN A 138 -28.27 19.98 -6.43
N HIS A 139 -28.72 21.13 -5.93
CA HIS A 139 -27.94 21.82 -4.91
C HIS A 139 -27.86 20.87 -3.71
N LEU A 140 -26.67 20.30 -3.48
CA LEU A 140 -26.18 19.77 -2.21
C LEU A 140 -24.74 19.26 -2.41
N PRO A 141 -23.86 19.54 -1.43
CA PRO A 141 -23.21 20.82 -1.20
C PRO A 141 -22.06 21.04 -2.19
N GLU A 142 -21.41 22.21 -2.12
CA GLU A 142 -20.03 22.37 -2.59
C GLU A 142 -19.24 21.11 -2.24
N SER A 143 -18.44 20.61 -3.18
CA SER A 143 -17.41 19.65 -2.84
C SER A 143 -16.51 20.34 -1.82
N VAL A 144 -16.84 20.12 -0.54
CA VAL A 144 -15.86 20.01 0.52
C VAL A 144 -14.87 19.03 -0.09
N SER A 145 -13.75 19.55 -0.60
CA SER A 145 -12.51 18.80 -0.57
C SER A 145 -12.56 18.14 0.79
N ASP A 146 -12.71 16.82 0.83
CA ASP A 146 -12.79 16.09 2.07
C ASP A 146 -11.39 16.23 2.68
N GLU A 147 -11.14 17.40 3.26
CA GLU A 147 -10.10 17.79 4.19
C GLU A 147 -10.38 17.13 5.54
N SER A 148 -11.35 16.19 5.59
CA SER A 148 -11.37 15.18 6.61
C SER A 148 -9.98 14.57 6.68
N PRO A 149 -9.33 14.63 7.86
CA PRO A 149 -8.05 14.00 8.07
C PRO A 149 -8.07 12.57 7.53
N LEU A 150 -7.01 12.14 6.84
CA LEU A 150 -6.84 10.73 6.56
C LEU A 150 -6.84 10.02 7.91
N GLU A 151 -7.86 9.19 8.14
CA GLU A 151 -8.08 8.52 9.42
C GLU A 151 -8.37 7.05 9.17
N ASN A 152 -7.80 6.19 10.02
CA ASN A 152 -8.17 4.79 10.06
C ASN A 152 -9.27 4.61 11.09
N PHE A 153 -10.33 3.90 10.72
CA PHE A 153 -11.40 3.54 11.63
C PHE A 153 -11.35 2.05 11.96
N PRO A 154 -11.56 1.65 13.23
CA PRO A 154 -11.73 0.25 13.59
C PRO A 154 -12.77 -0.44 12.72
N LEU A 155 -12.49 -1.67 12.29
CA LEU A 155 -13.38 -2.45 11.44
C LEU A 155 -14.76 -2.63 12.07
N LYS A 156 -14.86 -2.68 13.41
CA LYS A 156 -16.13 -2.79 14.15
C LYS A 156 -17.03 -1.57 13.95
N ASP A 157 -16.45 -0.41 13.69
CA ASP A 157 -17.15 0.88 13.55
C ASP A 157 -17.33 1.26 12.06
N SER A 158 -16.82 0.44 11.14
CA SER A 158 -16.98 0.66 9.70
C SER A 158 -18.46 0.66 9.31
N GLU A 159 -18.88 1.62 8.47
CA GLU A 159 -20.23 1.65 7.90
C GLU A 159 -20.52 0.41 7.03
N ASN A 160 -19.48 -0.21 6.47
CA ASN A 160 -19.58 -1.42 5.67
C ASN A 160 -19.76 -2.66 6.55
N GLU A 161 -20.95 -3.28 6.49
CA GLU A 161 -21.28 -4.49 7.25
C GLU A 161 -20.28 -5.64 7.02
N ARG A 162 -19.81 -5.82 5.79
CA ARG A 162 -18.81 -6.85 5.48
C ARG A 162 -17.45 -6.56 6.11
N ALA A 163 -17.13 -5.30 6.36
CA ALA A 163 -15.90 -4.94 7.07
C ALA A 163 -16.02 -5.28 8.56
N ARG A 164 -17.19 -5.01 9.17
CA ARG A 164 -17.49 -5.40 10.56
C ARG A 164 -17.42 -6.90 10.79
N GLU A 165 -17.89 -7.70 9.82
CA GLU A 165 -17.77 -9.18 9.88
C GLU A 165 -16.31 -9.67 9.91
N LEU A 166 -15.35 -8.87 9.41
CA LEU A 166 -13.94 -9.23 9.41
C LEU A 166 -13.24 -8.94 10.74
N VAL A 167 -13.90 -8.34 11.73
CA VAL A 167 -13.29 -8.06 13.04
C VAL A 167 -12.71 -9.33 13.66
N ARG A 168 -13.30 -10.51 13.43
CA ARG A 168 -12.87 -11.82 13.97
C ARG A 168 -12.29 -12.75 12.90
N LEU A 169 -11.66 -12.21 11.85
CA LEU A 169 -11.08 -13.02 10.77
C LEU A 169 -10.06 -14.04 11.27
N ASP A 170 -9.36 -13.74 12.36
CA ASP A 170 -8.38 -14.58 13.02
C ASP A 170 -8.90 -15.94 13.48
N GLU A 171 -10.20 -16.05 13.77
CA GLU A 171 -10.83 -17.33 14.14
C GLU A 171 -10.86 -18.34 13.01
N ARG A 172 -10.59 -17.88 11.78
CA ARG A 172 -10.53 -18.71 10.58
C ARG A 172 -9.09 -19.10 10.22
N PHE A 173 -8.11 -18.69 11.00
CA PHE A 173 -6.72 -19.01 10.73
C PHE A 173 -6.38 -20.44 11.16
N MET A 174 -5.66 -21.13 10.29
CA MET A 174 -5.01 -22.38 10.63
C MET A 174 -3.70 -22.06 11.37
N THR A 175 -3.54 -22.65 12.54
CA THR A 175 -2.32 -22.54 13.36
C THR A 175 -1.56 -23.86 13.43
N ASP A 176 -2.21 -25.00 13.16
CA ASP A 176 -1.55 -26.31 13.08
C ASP A 176 -0.79 -26.47 11.75
N VAL A 177 0.51 -26.80 11.85
CA VAL A 177 1.39 -27.06 10.71
C VAL A 177 0.92 -28.25 9.89
N ALA A 178 0.27 -29.24 10.51
CA ALA A 178 -0.22 -30.43 9.83
C ALA A 178 -1.40 -30.12 8.88
N GLU A 179 -2.14 -29.06 9.15
CA GLU A 179 -3.31 -28.64 8.35
C GLU A 179 -2.99 -27.55 7.32
N MET A 180 -1.82 -26.90 7.46
CA MET A 180 -1.36 -25.86 6.55
C MET A 180 -0.98 -26.38 5.16
N SER A 181 -1.07 -25.51 4.16
CA SER A 181 -0.44 -25.78 2.86
C SER A 181 1.08 -25.95 3.01
N PRO A 182 1.78 -26.66 2.09
CA PRO A 182 3.22 -26.87 2.20
C PRO A 182 4.03 -25.58 2.36
N GLN A 183 3.65 -24.50 1.65
CA GLN A 183 4.30 -23.20 1.75
C GLN A 183 4.05 -22.52 3.10
N ALA A 184 2.82 -22.58 3.62
CA ALA A 184 2.50 -22.04 4.94
C ALA A 184 3.20 -22.82 6.07
N ALA A 185 3.23 -24.14 5.96
CA ALA A 185 3.95 -25.01 6.88
C ALA A 185 5.46 -24.72 6.87
N ALA A 186 6.06 -24.52 5.70
CA ALA A 186 7.47 -24.12 5.58
C ALA A 186 7.74 -22.75 6.19
N TYR A 187 6.87 -21.77 5.92
CA TYR A 187 6.95 -20.43 6.48
C TYR A 187 6.93 -20.42 8.02
N LYS A 188 6.03 -21.20 8.63
CA LYS A 188 5.92 -21.35 10.08
C LYS A 188 7.11 -22.10 10.67
N ARG A 189 7.60 -23.18 10.02
CA ARG A 189 8.78 -23.93 10.51
C ARG A 189 10.05 -23.08 10.59
N GLN A 190 10.19 -22.10 9.71
CA GLN A 190 11.29 -21.14 9.76
C GLN A 190 11.15 -20.13 10.91
N ARG A 191 9.97 -20.06 11.56
CA ARG A 191 9.62 -19.09 12.60
C ARG A 191 9.09 -19.83 13.83
N PRO A 192 9.96 -20.56 14.56
CA PRO A 192 9.54 -21.38 15.70
C PRO A 192 8.90 -20.57 16.83
N TYR A 193 9.16 -19.26 16.92
CA TYR A 193 8.53 -18.33 17.86
C TYR A 193 7.03 -18.11 17.58
N MET A 194 6.52 -18.44 16.39
CA MET A 194 5.09 -18.38 16.06
C MET A 194 4.34 -19.60 16.59
N THR A 195 4.30 -19.76 17.92
CA THR A 195 3.44 -20.76 18.56
C THR A 195 1.96 -20.39 18.38
N PRO A 196 1.00 -21.33 18.51
CA PRO A 196 -0.42 -21.02 18.43
C PRO A 196 -0.85 -19.88 19.37
N GLU A 197 -0.27 -19.82 20.57
CA GLU A 197 -0.56 -18.79 21.58
C GLU A 197 -0.07 -17.42 21.13
N ILE A 198 1.15 -17.35 20.58
CA ILE A 198 1.71 -16.10 20.03
C ILE A 198 0.92 -15.64 18.80
N MET A 199 0.56 -16.58 17.92
CA MET A 199 -0.27 -16.31 16.75
C MET A 199 -1.65 -15.78 17.13
N GLN A 200 -2.28 -16.35 18.17
CA GLN A 200 -3.53 -15.84 18.71
C GLN A 200 -3.35 -14.45 19.32
N LYS A 201 -2.30 -14.23 20.10
CA LYS A 201 -2.00 -12.93 20.74
C LYS A 201 -1.82 -11.79 19.72
N PHE A 202 -1.09 -12.06 18.64
CA PHE A 202 -0.88 -11.09 17.55
C PHE A 202 -1.95 -11.17 16.46
N ARG A 203 -2.97 -12.02 16.65
CA ARG A 203 -4.07 -12.24 15.70
C ARG A 203 -3.54 -12.44 14.28
N CYS A 204 -2.66 -13.42 14.12
CA CYS A 204 -2.03 -13.73 12.85
C CYS A 204 -2.09 -15.23 12.56
N GLY A 205 -2.03 -15.60 11.28
CA GLY A 205 -1.98 -17.01 10.87
C GLY A 205 -2.33 -17.28 9.42
N TYR A 206 -2.32 -18.56 9.05
CA TYR A 206 -2.56 -18.95 7.66
C TYR A 206 -4.05 -18.93 7.36
N LEU A 207 -4.46 -18.18 6.33
CA LEU A 207 -5.83 -18.19 5.84
C LEU A 207 -5.93 -19.17 4.65
N PRO A 208 -6.72 -20.26 4.74
CA PRO A 208 -6.76 -21.29 3.71
C PRO A 208 -7.38 -20.79 2.39
N HIS A 209 -7.11 -21.51 1.29
CA HIS A 209 -7.51 -21.10 -0.07
C HIS A 209 -9.02 -21.10 -0.33
N ASP A 210 -9.77 -21.87 0.44
CA ASP A 210 -11.23 -21.93 0.39
C ASP A 210 -11.91 -20.83 1.22
N ALA A 211 -11.13 -20.04 1.96
CA ALA A 211 -11.66 -18.86 2.64
C ALA A 211 -12.19 -17.86 1.61
N GLY A 212 -13.44 -17.40 1.80
CA GLY A 212 -14.09 -16.35 1.01
C GLY A 212 -13.50 -14.94 1.23
N SER A 213 -12.17 -14.80 1.16
CA SER A 213 -11.42 -13.57 1.42
C SER A 213 -10.43 -13.24 0.29
N LEU A 214 -10.10 -11.96 0.15
CA LEU A 214 -9.04 -11.49 -0.76
C LEU A 214 -7.63 -11.87 -0.29
N LEU A 215 -7.48 -12.27 0.97
CA LEU A 215 -6.22 -12.67 1.60
C LEU A 215 -6.07 -14.21 1.68
N ARG A 216 -6.99 -14.98 1.11
CA ARG A 216 -6.90 -16.45 1.07
C ARG A 216 -5.56 -16.91 0.49
N GLY A 217 -5.00 -17.97 1.04
CA GLY A 217 -3.68 -18.50 0.68
C GLY A 217 -2.48 -17.68 1.18
N HIS A 218 -2.69 -16.63 1.99
CA HIS A 218 -1.61 -15.84 2.59
C HIS A 218 -1.44 -16.19 4.07
N PHE A 219 -0.29 -15.85 4.63
CA PHE A 219 -0.15 -15.68 6.07
C PHE A 219 -0.62 -14.27 6.42
N VAL A 220 -1.63 -14.14 7.26
CA VAL A 220 -2.38 -12.91 7.50
C VAL A 220 -2.06 -12.37 8.89
N TYR A 221 -1.99 -11.05 9.01
CA TYR A 221 -1.77 -10.32 10.25
C TYR A 221 -2.93 -9.35 10.47
N GLY A 222 -3.45 -9.31 11.70
CA GLY A 222 -4.32 -8.22 12.16
C GLY A 222 -3.48 -6.99 12.47
N TYR A 223 -3.94 -5.82 12.04
CA TYR A 223 -3.31 -4.55 12.35
C TYR A 223 -4.24 -3.78 13.30
N PRO A 224 -4.01 -3.84 14.62
CA PRO A 224 -4.79 -3.08 15.59
C PRO A 224 -4.31 -1.62 15.70
N ASP A 225 -5.17 -0.76 16.23
CA ASP A 225 -4.77 0.52 16.82
C ASP A 225 -4.13 0.33 18.21
N ALA A 226 -3.85 1.44 18.91
CA ALA A 226 -3.27 1.43 20.26
C ALA A 226 -4.18 0.76 21.31
N ASP A 227 -5.51 0.81 21.12
CA ASP A 227 -6.51 0.22 22.03
C ASP A 227 -6.73 -1.28 21.75
N GLY A 228 -6.10 -1.83 20.73
CA GLY A 228 -6.23 -3.24 20.35
C GLY A 228 -7.37 -3.54 19.37
N GLU A 229 -8.03 -2.51 18.87
CA GLU A 229 -9.13 -2.65 17.93
C GLU A 229 -8.61 -2.80 16.49
N ILE A 230 -9.11 -3.80 15.76
CA ILE A 230 -8.58 -4.11 14.43
C ILE A 230 -8.97 -3.04 13.44
N LEU A 231 -7.97 -2.37 12.86
CA LEU A 231 -8.12 -1.41 11.76
C LEU A 231 -8.16 -2.11 10.40
N THR A 232 -7.34 -3.14 10.21
CA THR A 232 -7.29 -3.90 8.96
C THR A 232 -6.64 -5.28 9.13
N TRP A 233 -6.69 -6.08 8.06
CA TRP A 233 -5.87 -7.26 7.86
C TRP A 233 -4.93 -7.06 6.67
N PHE A 234 -3.75 -7.68 6.69
CA PHE A 234 -2.87 -7.73 5.52
C PHE A 234 -2.20 -9.11 5.40
N GLY A 235 -1.92 -9.51 4.16
CA GLY A 235 -1.41 -10.84 3.86
C GLY A 235 0.02 -10.85 3.33
N ARG A 236 0.89 -11.67 3.90
CA ARG A 236 2.19 -12.08 3.32
C ARG A 236 1.96 -13.13 2.25
N ASN A 237 2.40 -12.82 1.03
CA ASN A 237 2.40 -13.76 -0.08
C ASN A 237 3.49 -14.80 0.14
N LEU A 238 3.08 -16.04 0.42
CA LEU A 238 3.96 -17.17 0.71
C LEU A 238 4.71 -17.72 -0.53
N ASN A 239 4.36 -17.23 -1.71
CA ASN A 239 5.03 -17.58 -2.97
C ASN A 239 5.86 -16.41 -3.50
N TYR A 240 6.03 -15.33 -2.71
CA TYR A 240 6.69 -14.11 -3.17
C TYR A 240 8.10 -14.37 -3.68
N GLU A 241 8.92 -15.10 -2.92
CA GLU A 241 10.33 -15.32 -3.24
C GLU A 241 10.49 -16.06 -4.58
N ASP A 242 9.66 -17.07 -4.83
CA ASP A 242 9.65 -17.82 -6.09
C ASP A 242 9.09 -16.99 -7.25
N GLN A 243 8.02 -16.24 -7.02
CA GLN A 243 7.41 -15.36 -8.02
C GLN A 243 8.37 -14.23 -8.41
N HIS A 244 9.03 -13.62 -7.43
CA HIS A 244 9.96 -12.51 -7.61
C HIS A 244 11.22 -12.98 -8.34
N LYS A 245 11.80 -14.13 -7.97
CA LYS A 245 12.92 -14.74 -8.72
C LYS A 245 12.55 -15.03 -10.18
N LYS A 246 11.34 -15.53 -10.43
CA LYS A 246 10.85 -15.77 -11.80
C LYS A 246 10.67 -14.45 -12.56
N TRP A 247 10.10 -13.44 -11.92
CA TRP A 247 9.93 -12.10 -12.48
C TRP A 247 11.28 -11.48 -12.86
N GLN A 248 12.24 -11.44 -11.93
CA GLN A 248 13.61 -10.96 -12.18
C GLN A 248 14.29 -11.69 -13.34
N ARG A 249 14.16 -13.02 -13.40
CA ARG A 249 14.74 -13.83 -14.49
C ARG A 249 14.07 -13.60 -15.84
N SER A 250 12.75 -13.38 -15.83
CA SER A 250 11.99 -13.17 -17.06
C SER A 250 12.32 -11.83 -17.73
N GLY A 251 12.81 -10.85 -16.96
CA GLY A 251 13.05 -9.49 -17.45
C GLY A 251 11.78 -8.82 -17.97
N ASP A 252 10.61 -9.38 -17.66
CA ASP A 252 9.33 -8.92 -18.17
C ASP A 252 8.90 -7.64 -17.45
N SER A 253 8.33 -6.71 -18.21
CA SER A 253 7.73 -5.47 -17.71
C SER A 253 6.40 -5.68 -16.98
N SER A 254 5.96 -6.94 -16.86
CA SER A 254 4.80 -7.30 -16.05
C SER A 254 4.96 -6.84 -14.61
N LYS A 255 3.83 -6.63 -13.94
CA LYS A 255 3.80 -6.06 -12.61
C LYS A 255 4.54 -6.96 -11.62
N GLU A 256 5.55 -6.39 -10.97
CA GLU A 256 6.30 -7.05 -9.91
C GLU A 256 5.35 -7.65 -8.86
N PRO A 257 5.56 -8.91 -8.45
CA PRO A 257 4.73 -9.54 -7.42
C PRO A 257 4.83 -8.76 -6.12
N HIS A 258 3.72 -8.64 -5.40
CA HIS A 258 3.73 -7.98 -4.10
C HIS A 258 4.08 -8.97 -2.98
N LYS A 259 5.05 -8.62 -2.14
CA LYS A 259 5.41 -9.35 -0.90
C LYS A 259 4.25 -9.32 0.10
N PHE A 260 3.65 -8.15 0.28
CA PHE A 260 2.52 -7.93 1.18
C PHE A 260 1.33 -7.32 0.46
N LYS A 261 0.13 -7.75 0.85
CA LYS A 261 -1.15 -7.28 0.33
C LYS A 261 -1.97 -6.63 1.44
N PHE A 262 -2.07 -5.31 1.39
CA PHE A 262 -2.93 -4.52 2.28
C PHE A 262 -4.32 -4.32 1.67
N VAL A 263 -5.33 -4.20 2.53
CA VAL A 263 -6.70 -3.85 2.12
C VAL A 263 -6.71 -2.37 1.69
N LYS A 264 -7.54 -2.05 0.69
CA LYS A 264 -7.67 -0.69 0.17
C LYS A 264 -8.34 0.20 1.23
N GLY A 265 -7.83 1.43 1.37
CA GLY A 265 -8.38 2.44 2.28
C GLY A 265 -7.70 2.46 3.65
N PHE A 266 -6.84 1.47 3.95
CA PHE A 266 -6.01 1.53 5.14
C PHE A 266 -4.78 2.41 4.92
N HIS A 267 -4.57 3.36 5.83
CA HIS A 267 -3.47 4.32 5.83
C HIS A 267 -2.38 3.85 6.79
N ARG A 268 -1.53 2.91 6.35
CA ARG A 268 -0.45 2.35 7.18
C ARG A 268 0.48 3.40 7.79
N GLY A 269 0.67 4.52 7.08
CA GLY A 269 1.56 5.60 7.49
C GLY A 269 1.05 6.41 8.67
N LEU A 270 -0.12 6.09 9.21
CA LEU A 270 -0.62 6.71 10.43
C LEU A 270 -0.38 5.83 11.67
N GLU A 271 -0.08 4.54 11.45
CA GLU A 271 -0.07 3.53 12.52
C GLU A 271 1.31 2.91 12.74
N LEU A 272 1.47 2.32 13.91
CA LEU A 272 2.62 1.51 14.29
C LEU A 272 2.10 0.12 14.65
N TYR A 273 2.63 -0.91 14.01
CA TYR A 273 2.19 -2.28 14.28
C TYR A 273 2.77 -2.76 15.60
N GLY A 274 1.93 -3.44 16.39
CA GLY A 274 2.31 -4.04 17.67
C GLY A 274 2.11 -3.15 18.89
N GLU A 275 1.48 -1.98 18.74
CA GLU A 275 1.30 -1.00 19.80
C GLU A 275 0.60 -1.54 21.06
N PRO A 276 -0.48 -2.35 20.99
CA PRO A 276 -1.06 -2.98 22.18
C PRO A 276 -0.07 -3.87 22.93
N GLN A 277 0.71 -4.67 22.19
CA GLN A 277 1.71 -5.58 22.76
C GLN A 277 2.92 -4.82 23.31
N PHE A 278 3.29 -3.71 22.68
CA PHE A 278 4.29 -2.79 23.18
C PHE A 278 3.86 -2.25 24.55
N HIS A 279 2.64 -1.72 24.69
CA HIS A 279 2.15 -1.21 25.99
C HIS A 279 2.01 -2.29 27.06
N GLU A 280 1.73 -3.54 26.68
CA GLU A 280 1.70 -4.66 27.62
C GLU A 280 3.09 -5.00 28.19
N LEU A 281 4.14 -4.96 27.35
CA LEU A 281 5.50 -5.33 27.75
C LEU A 281 6.33 -4.17 28.30
N ALA A 282 6.11 -2.96 27.81
CA ALA A 282 7.04 -1.86 28.01
C ALA A 282 7.01 -1.36 29.46
N THR A 283 8.16 -1.48 30.13
CA THR A 283 8.37 -0.90 31.47
C THR A 283 9.26 0.34 31.38
N PRO A 284 9.05 1.36 32.22
CA PRO A 284 9.91 2.55 32.24
C PRO A 284 11.40 2.22 32.38
N GLU A 285 11.74 1.22 33.19
CA GLU A 285 13.12 0.78 33.43
C GLU A 285 13.76 0.20 32.16
N GLN A 286 13.04 -0.66 31.43
CA GLN A 286 13.53 -1.21 30.17
C GLN A 286 13.68 -0.10 29.11
N LEU A 287 12.67 0.77 28.98
CA LEU A 287 12.68 1.82 27.97
C LEU A 287 13.77 2.87 28.21
N GLN A 288 14.16 3.13 29.46
CA GLN A 288 15.32 3.98 29.76
C GLN A 288 16.64 3.36 29.27
N GLN A 289 16.77 2.03 29.34
CA GLN A 289 17.99 1.32 28.92
C GLN A 289 18.06 1.16 27.40
N THR A 290 16.97 0.71 26.79
CA THR A 290 16.94 0.31 25.38
C THR A 290 16.45 1.43 24.46
N GLY A 291 15.62 2.33 24.97
CA GLY A 291 14.73 3.13 24.15
C GLY A 291 13.58 2.30 23.58
N ILE A 292 12.72 2.94 22.79
CA ILE A 292 11.69 2.25 22.01
C ILE A 292 12.37 1.60 20.81
N ILE A 293 12.31 0.26 20.72
CA ILE A 293 12.86 -0.49 19.59
C ILE A 293 11.92 -0.34 18.38
N LEU A 294 12.44 0.19 17.28
CA LEU A 294 11.69 0.40 16.04
C LEU A 294 12.20 -0.54 14.93
N VAL A 295 11.33 -1.39 14.41
CA VAL A 295 11.65 -2.40 13.38
C VAL A 295 10.83 -2.19 12.11
N GLU A 296 11.13 -2.95 11.04
CA GLU A 296 10.44 -2.81 9.75
C GLU A 296 9.09 -3.54 9.72
N GLY A 297 9.06 -4.79 10.15
CA GLY A 297 7.96 -5.71 9.86
C GLY A 297 7.25 -6.29 11.10
N PRO A 298 6.11 -6.95 10.88
CA PRO A 298 5.34 -7.57 11.95
C PRO A 298 6.07 -8.75 12.60
N ASN A 299 6.85 -9.51 11.84
CA ASN A 299 7.56 -10.67 12.37
C ASN A 299 8.69 -10.29 13.33
N ASP A 300 9.32 -9.16 13.07
CA ASP A 300 10.35 -8.58 13.92
C ASP A 300 9.77 -8.27 15.30
N VAL A 301 8.62 -7.57 15.34
CA VAL A 301 7.89 -7.30 16.57
C VAL A 301 7.49 -8.58 17.28
N ILE A 302 6.94 -9.56 16.55
CA ILE A 302 6.49 -10.83 17.14
C ILE A 302 7.67 -11.57 17.78
N ASN A 303 8.80 -11.70 17.07
CA ASN A 303 9.98 -12.37 17.60
C ASN A 303 10.50 -11.65 18.85
N LEU A 304 10.73 -10.33 18.77
CA LEU A 304 11.20 -9.52 19.90
C LEU A 304 10.25 -9.60 21.11
N HIS A 305 8.94 -9.62 20.88
CA HIS A 305 7.95 -9.85 21.93
C HIS A 305 8.17 -11.19 22.64
N THR A 306 8.46 -12.28 21.91
CA THR A 306 8.74 -13.58 22.53
C THR A 306 10.01 -13.59 23.37
N LEU A 307 10.92 -12.63 23.15
CA LEU A 307 12.13 -12.41 23.94
C LEU A 307 11.90 -11.43 25.11
N GLY A 308 10.67 -10.92 25.29
CA GLY A 308 10.35 -9.93 26.31
C GLY A 308 10.82 -8.50 25.98
N ILE A 309 11.06 -8.22 24.70
CA ILE A 309 11.58 -6.94 24.21
C ILE A 309 10.41 -6.15 23.58
N PRO A 310 10.02 -5.00 24.17
CA PRO A 310 8.98 -4.17 23.60
C PRO A 310 9.45 -3.50 22.30
N ALA A 311 8.72 -3.69 21.21
CA ALA A 311 9.06 -3.14 19.89
C ALA A 311 7.82 -2.69 19.11
N LEU A 312 8.01 -1.75 18.19
CA LEU A 312 7.00 -1.23 17.26
C LEU A 312 7.50 -1.36 15.82
N ALA A 313 6.59 -1.55 14.85
CA ALA A 313 6.95 -1.63 13.44
C ALA A 313 6.29 -0.57 12.56
N VAL A 314 7.06 0.01 11.63
CA VAL A 314 6.55 0.94 10.61
C VAL A 314 5.81 0.24 9.45
N CYS A 315 6.00 -1.08 9.28
CA CYS A 315 5.43 -1.90 8.20
C CYS A 315 5.74 -1.36 6.79
N SER A 316 6.96 -0.85 6.62
CA SER A 316 7.49 -0.20 5.42
C SER A 316 9.02 -0.09 5.53
N ASN A 317 9.71 0.12 4.41
CA ASN A 317 11.15 0.39 4.41
C ASN A 317 11.44 1.86 4.81
N THR A 318 10.43 2.70 4.93
CA THR A 318 10.56 4.13 5.29
C THR A 318 9.48 4.54 6.27
N ILE A 319 9.86 5.40 7.23
CA ILE A 319 8.93 6.06 8.14
C ILE A 319 8.23 7.26 7.46
N THR A 320 7.02 7.58 7.90
CA THR A 320 6.30 8.81 7.53
C THR A 320 6.41 9.88 8.62
N GLU A 321 6.08 11.14 8.31
CA GLU A 321 6.08 12.22 9.31
C GLU A 321 5.11 11.92 10.46
N THR A 322 3.90 11.42 10.17
CA THR A 322 2.91 11.07 11.20
C THR A 322 3.39 9.95 12.12
N GLN A 323 4.00 8.89 11.59
CA GLN A 323 4.62 7.85 12.40
C GLN A 323 5.78 8.41 13.25
N ALA A 324 6.58 9.32 12.69
CA ALA A 324 7.68 9.95 13.42
C ALA A 324 7.18 10.86 14.55
N ASP A 325 6.10 11.61 14.35
CA ASP A 325 5.45 12.42 15.38
C ASP A 325 4.87 11.55 16.50
N LYS A 326 4.21 10.44 16.14
CA LYS A 326 3.67 9.47 17.09
C LYS A 326 4.78 8.83 17.95
N LEU A 327 5.87 8.38 17.32
CA LEU A 327 7.04 7.82 18.04
C LEU A 327 7.72 8.86 18.93
N ALA A 328 7.89 10.10 18.46
CA ALA A 328 8.48 11.16 19.25
C ALA A 328 7.62 11.48 20.48
N THR A 329 6.29 11.46 20.34
CA THR A 329 5.36 11.61 21.47
C THR A 329 5.59 10.52 22.51
N LEU A 330 5.58 9.24 22.09
CA LEU A 330 5.84 8.10 22.98
C LEU A 330 7.22 8.19 23.65
N ALA A 331 8.26 8.56 22.90
CA ALA A 331 9.61 8.69 23.45
C ALA A 331 9.70 9.82 24.50
N ASN A 332 9.05 10.95 24.26
CA ASN A 332 9.11 12.11 25.15
C ASN A 332 8.34 11.91 26.47
N GLU A 333 7.44 10.94 26.54
CA GLU A 333 6.78 10.54 27.79
C GLU A 333 7.72 9.78 28.75
N ILE A 334 8.83 9.26 28.24
CA ILE A 334 9.82 8.50 29.00
C ILE A 334 10.97 9.44 29.37
N PRO A 335 11.35 9.58 30.66
CA PRO A 335 12.51 10.38 31.04
C PRO A 335 13.80 9.87 30.35
N GLY A 336 14.42 10.72 29.53
CA GLY A 336 15.58 10.33 28.71
C GLY A 336 15.23 9.40 27.54
N GLY A 337 13.95 9.35 27.17
CA GLY A 337 13.43 8.48 26.13
C GLY A 337 14.02 8.80 24.76
N HIS A 338 14.28 7.74 24.02
CA HIS A 338 14.86 7.79 22.69
C HIS A 338 14.35 6.61 21.87
N ILE A 339 14.50 6.71 20.55
CA ILE A 339 14.17 5.63 19.62
C ILE A 339 15.45 4.90 19.21
N SER A 340 15.40 3.58 19.22
CA SER A 340 16.49 2.70 18.80
C SER A 340 16.05 1.95 17.53
N VAL A 341 16.59 2.38 16.38
CA VAL A 341 16.20 1.86 15.05
C VAL A 341 16.93 0.54 14.76
N MET A 342 16.16 -0.52 14.53
CA MET A 342 16.61 -1.89 14.33
C MET A 342 15.97 -2.48 13.07
N PHE A 343 16.34 -1.93 11.92
CA PHE A 343 15.84 -2.36 10.60
C PHE A 343 16.65 -3.54 10.03
N ASP A 344 16.20 -4.14 8.93
CA ASP A 344 16.87 -5.27 8.31
C ASP A 344 18.29 -4.88 7.86
N LEU A 345 19.29 -5.73 8.11
CA LEU A 345 20.68 -5.48 7.70
C LEU A 345 20.95 -5.96 6.27
N ASP A 346 19.98 -5.71 5.39
CA ASP A 346 20.16 -5.76 3.94
C ASP A 346 20.27 -4.35 3.35
N GLN A 347 20.54 -4.27 2.05
CA GLN A 347 20.77 -2.99 1.40
C GLN A 347 19.55 -2.04 1.47
N GLU A 348 18.33 -2.57 1.38
CA GLU A 348 17.11 -1.76 1.43
C GLU A 348 16.83 -1.31 2.86
N GLY A 349 16.94 -2.22 3.83
CA GLY A 349 16.73 -1.92 5.24
C GLY A 349 17.73 -0.92 5.80
N GLU A 350 19.02 -1.03 5.45
CA GLU A 350 20.03 -0.03 5.85
C GLU A 350 19.73 1.37 5.32
N ASN A 351 19.27 1.47 4.07
CA ASN A 351 18.90 2.74 3.47
C ASN A 351 17.66 3.32 4.17
N GLY A 352 16.69 2.45 4.47
CA GLY A 352 15.51 2.79 5.26
C GLY A 352 15.84 3.27 6.66
N ALA A 353 16.78 2.61 7.33
CA ALA A 353 17.23 2.95 8.68
C ALA A 353 17.88 4.34 8.70
N LYS A 354 18.77 4.63 7.75
CA LYS A 354 19.42 5.95 7.63
C LYS A 354 18.40 7.07 7.44
N GLN A 355 17.41 6.87 6.57
CA GLN A 355 16.35 7.86 6.36
C GLN A 355 15.49 8.02 7.61
N THR A 356 15.15 6.92 8.27
CA THR A 356 14.33 6.90 9.49
C THR A 356 15.01 7.63 10.65
N VAL A 357 16.31 7.38 10.86
CA VAL A 357 17.11 8.10 11.87
C VAL A 357 17.14 9.60 11.58
N LEU A 358 17.35 10.01 10.33
CA LEU A 358 17.34 11.44 9.97
C LEU A 358 15.97 12.08 10.20
N GLU A 359 14.88 11.37 9.95
CA GLU A 359 13.53 11.90 10.16
C GLU A 359 13.18 12.01 11.66
N LEU A 360 13.57 11.02 12.46
CA LEU A 360 13.34 11.00 13.90
C LEU A 360 14.23 12.00 14.65
N ALA A 361 15.47 12.21 14.21
CA ALA A 361 16.40 13.16 14.82
C ALA A 361 15.91 14.61 14.78
N LYS A 362 14.94 14.93 13.91
CA LYS A 362 14.28 16.23 13.88
C LYS A 362 13.32 16.44 15.07
N ARG A 363 12.90 15.36 15.75
CA ARG A 363 11.79 15.35 16.71
C ARG A 363 12.19 14.83 18.10
N CYS A 364 13.06 13.83 18.17
CA CYS A 364 13.47 13.20 19.43
C CYS A 364 14.90 12.66 19.35
N GLN A 365 15.42 12.19 20.48
CA GLN A 365 16.68 11.44 20.51
C GLN A 365 16.49 10.11 19.78
N VAL A 366 17.47 9.75 18.95
CA VAL A 366 17.44 8.54 18.14
C VAL A 366 18.84 7.98 17.98
N ARG A 367 18.94 6.66 17.91
CA ARG A 367 20.17 5.93 17.63
C ARG A 367 19.89 4.69 16.79
N PHE A 368 20.94 4.12 16.21
CA PHE A 368 20.88 2.76 15.67
C PHE A 368 20.95 1.76 16.82
N ALA A 369 20.08 0.75 16.78
CA ALA A 369 20.15 -0.38 17.72
C ALA A 369 21.20 -1.39 17.31
N TRP A 370 21.44 -1.50 16.01
CA TRP A 370 22.47 -2.33 15.42
C TRP A 370 22.85 -1.80 14.03
N SER A 371 23.96 -2.30 13.48
CA SER A 371 24.40 -1.94 12.15
C SER A 371 25.18 -3.08 11.51
N ASN A 372 25.44 -2.95 10.21
CA ASN A 372 26.24 -3.90 9.45
C ASN A 372 27.74 -3.52 9.46
N ASP A 373 28.21 -2.83 10.52
CA ASP A 373 29.60 -2.38 10.60
C ASP A 373 30.54 -3.60 10.44
N PRO A 374 31.48 -3.56 9.49
CA PRO A 374 32.43 -4.65 9.28
C PRO A 374 33.30 -4.99 10.50
N ALA A 375 33.42 -4.08 11.48
CA ALA A 375 34.07 -4.38 12.75
C ALA A 375 33.26 -5.36 13.64
N ASP A 376 31.93 -5.36 13.48
CA ASP A 376 30.94 -6.07 14.30
C ASP A 376 30.25 -7.21 13.55
N GLY A 377 30.80 -7.68 12.41
CA GLY A 377 30.18 -8.52 11.36
C GLY A 377 29.38 -9.80 11.74
N GLN A 378 29.15 -10.06 13.03
CA GLN A 378 28.22 -11.00 13.64
C GLN A 378 26.77 -10.88 13.12
N PHE A 379 26.30 -9.69 12.74
CA PHE A 379 24.90 -9.47 12.30
C PHE A 379 24.71 -9.26 10.79
N HIS A 380 25.72 -9.51 9.98
CA HIS A 380 25.65 -9.24 8.54
C HIS A 380 24.51 -10.00 7.84
N ILE A 381 23.63 -9.27 7.13
CA ILE A 381 22.43 -9.77 6.44
C ILE A 381 21.41 -10.44 7.39
N ARG A 382 21.39 -10.04 8.67
CA ARG A 382 20.36 -10.50 9.61
C ARG A 382 19.16 -9.55 9.66
N GLN A 383 18.04 -10.11 10.08
CA GLN A 383 16.78 -9.42 10.32
C GLN A 383 16.43 -9.53 11.81
N PRO A 384 15.70 -8.57 12.40
CA PRO A 384 15.30 -8.66 13.81
C PRO A 384 14.46 -9.92 14.11
N GLU A 385 13.69 -10.43 13.12
CA GLU A 385 13.00 -11.72 13.23
C GLU A 385 13.92 -12.95 13.44
N SER A 386 15.25 -12.78 13.28
CA SER A 386 16.25 -13.82 13.49
C SER A 386 16.99 -13.72 14.83
N VAL A 387 16.74 -12.67 15.62
CA VAL A 387 17.43 -12.42 16.90
C VAL A 387 17.06 -13.49 17.91
N THR A 388 18.06 -13.97 18.66
CA THR A 388 17.89 -14.88 19.79
C THR A 388 18.07 -14.15 21.13
N SER A 389 17.68 -14.77 22.25
CA SER A 389 17.97 -14.22 23.58
C SER A 389 19.48 -14.02 23.80
N GLU A 390 20.31 -14.93 23.30
CA GLU A 390 21.77 -14.83 23.41
C GLU A 390 22.31 -13.62 22.63
N ASP A 391 21.86 -13.41 21.38
CA ASP A 391 22.22 -12.23 20.59
C ASP A 391 21.86 -10.93 21.33
N TRP A 392 20.66 -10.90 21.92
CA TRP A 392 20.17 -9.76 22.67
C TRP A 392 21.01 -9.48 23.92
N ASP A 393 21.15 -10.47 24.80
CA ASP A 393 21.76 -10.29 26.12
C ASP A 393 23.28 -10.06 26.04
N THR A 394 23.95 -10.67 25.07
CA THR A 394 25.41 -10.65 24.99
C THR A 394 25.97 -9.56 24.08
N THR A 395 25.19 -9.07 23.12
CA THR A 395 25.69 -8.13 22.11
C THR A 395 24.83 -6.88 21.98
N ILE A 396 23.53 -7.02 21.72
CA ILE A 396 22.67 -5.88 21.39
C ILE A 396 22.40 -5.01 22.62
N LEU A 397 21.90 -5.60 23.71
CA LEU A 397 21.57 -4.85 24.93
C LEU A 397 22.80 -4.17 25.54
N PRO A 398 23.98 -4.82 25.68
CA PRO A 398 25.19 -4.14 26.12
C PRO A 398 25.56 -2.94 25.24
N ALA A 399 25.49 -3.07 23.91
CA ALA A 399 25.77 -1.97 22.99
C ALA A 399 24.80 -0.80 23.19
N LEU A 400 23.51 -1.08 23.42
CA LEU A 400 22.50 -0.07 23.75
C LEU A 400 22.79 0.61 25.11
N MET A 401 23.28 -0.11 26.10
CA MET A 401 23.55 0.46 27.43
C MET A 401 24.81 1.33 27.49
N HIS A 402 25.79 1.12 26.60
CA HIS A 402 27.06 1.87 26.60
C HIS A 402 26.99 3.26 25.93
N VAL A 403 25.86 3.62 25.33
CA VAL A 403 25.67 4.87 24.56
C VAL A 403 24.95 5.96 25.38
N SER A 404 24.67 5.72 26.67
CA SER A 404 24.00 6.67 27.58
C SER A 404 24.92 7.76 28.13
#